data_AF-A0A969QMN1-F1
#
_entry.id   AF-A0A969QMN1-F1
#
_cell.length_a   1.000
_cell.length_b   1.000
_cell.length_c   1.000
_cell.angle_alpha   90.00
_cell.angle_beta   90.00
_cell.angle_gamma   90.00
#
_symmetry.space_group_name_H-M   'P 1'
#
loop_
_entity.id
_entity.type
_entity.pdbx_description
1 polymer ?
#
loop_
_entity_poly.entity_id
_entity_poly.type
_entity_poly.pdbx_seq_one_letter_code
_entity_poly.pdbx_strand_id
1 'polypeptide(L)'
;MSKVFLAIAAFLAGLSVALGAFASHGLKDKLTERALEIFETATRYQMYHALGLALVAVLLMQGELMQNGTAPPWLNGAGYAFMA
;
A
#
# COMPACT_ATOMS: atom_id res chain seq x y z
N MET A 1 15.07 6.68 0.08
CA MET A 1 13.61 6.68 0.30
C MET A 1 13.05 5.30 0.62
N SER A 2 13.74 4.23 0.24
CA SER A 2 13.42 2.83 0.52
C SER A 2 12.77 2.57 1.89
N LYS A 3 13.46 2.92 2.99
CA LYS A 3 12.95 2.69 4.36
C LYS A 3 11.63 3.39 4.66
N VAL A 4 11.46 4.62 4.19
CA VAL A 4 10.24 5.42 4.42
C VAL A 4 9.07 4.82 3.64
N PHE A 5 9.29 4.48 2.36
CA PHE A 5 8.26 3.84 1.54
C PHE A 5 7.86 2.48 2.11
N LEU A 6 8.80 1.69 2.61
CA LEU A 6 8.49 0.40 3.21
C LEU A 6 7.67 0.55 4.51
N ALA A 7 8.00 1.54 5.35
CA ALA A 7 7.24 1.84 6.56
C ALA A 7 5.80 2.28 6.25
N ILE A 8 5.63 3.17 5.26
CA ILE A 8 4.31 3.63 4.81
C ILE A 8 3.52 2.47 4.20
N ALA A 9 4.16 1.66 3.35
CA ALA A 9 3.54 0.48 2.75
C ALA A 9 3.03 -0.51 3.82
N ALA A 10 3.85 -0.81 4.84
CA ALA A 10 3.44 -1.68 5.95
C ALA A 10 2.25 -1.09 6.73
N PHE A 11 2.26 0.21 7.00
CA PHE A 11 1.15 0.89 7.66
C PHE A 11 -0.13 0.84 6.83
N LEU A 12 -0.06 1.15 5.53
CA LEU A 12 -1.22 1.13 4.63
C LEU A 12 -1.79 -0.27 4.45
N ALA A 13 -0.94 -1.29 4.34
CA ALA A 13 -1.36 -2.70 4.29
C ALA A 13 -2.06 -3.10 5.59
N GLY A 14 -1.50 -2.76 6.74
CA GLY A 14 -2.11 -3.02 8.04
C GLY A 14 -3.48 -2.34 8.19
N LEU A 15 -3.58 -1.08 7.76
CA LEU A 15 -4.85 -0.34 7.79
C LEU A 15 -5.89 -0.95 6.83
N SER A 16 -5.48 -1.36 5.63
CA SER A 16 -6.36 -2.08 4.69
C SER A 16 -6.93 -3.36 5.30
N VAL A 17 -6.08 -4.19 5.93
CA VAL A 17 -6.52 -5.43 6.62
C VAL A 17 -7.46 -5.11 7.78
N ALA A 18 -7.10 -4.15 8.64
CA ALA A 18 -7.91 -3.78 9.80
C ALA A 18 -9.30 -3.27 9.39
N LEU A 19 -9.35 -2.38 8.40
CA LEU A 19 -10.60 -1.84 7.87
C LEU A 19 -11.44 -2.91 7.16
N GLY A 20 -10.83 -3.78 6.36
CA GLY A 20 -11.54 -4.88 5.68
C GLY A 20 -12.13 -5.89 6.67
N ALA A 21 -11.37 -6.24 7.71
CA ALA A 21 -11.87 -7.09 8.80
C ALA A 21 -13.02 -6.43 9.56
N PHE A 22 -12.87 -5.15 9.90
CA PHE A 22 -13.92 -4.39 10.58
C PHE A 22 -15.19 -4.27 9.74
N ALA A 23 -15.10 -4.08 8.43
CA ALA A 23 -16.25 -4.04 7.54
C ALA A 23 -17.00 -5.38 7.50
N SER A 24 -16.27 -6.46 7.26
CA SER A 24 -16.82 -7.82 7.10
C SER A 24 -17.40 -8.41 8.39
N HIS A 25 -16.85 -8.06 9.55
CA HIS A 25 -17.26 -8.61 10.84
C HIS A 25 -18.09 -7.63 11.67
N GLY A 26 -17.71 -6.35 11.70
CA GLY A 26 -18.31 -5.34 12.58
C GLY A 26 -19.44 -4.53 11.96
N LEU A 27 -19.46 -4.40 10.62
CA LEU A 27 -20.43 -3.56 9.90
C LEU A 27 -21.38 -4.35 8.99
N LYS A 28 -21.22 -5.67 8.87
CA LYS A 28 -22.01 -6.50 7.94
C LYS A 28 -23.52 -6.30 8.09
N ASP A 29 -24.02 -6.26 9.33
CA ASP A 29 -25.46 -6.10 9.61
C ASP A 29 -25.91 -4.63 9.67
N LYS A 30 -24.98 -3.68 9.52
CA LYS A 30 -25.25 -2.23 9.57
C LYS A 30 -25.23 -1.57 8.20
N LEU A 31 -24.66 -2.24 7.21
CA LEU A 31 -24.49 -1.73 5.85
C LEU A 31 -25.30 -2.58 4.86
N THR A 32 -25.73 -1.96 3.77
CA THR A 32 -26.28 -2.72 2.63
C THR A 32 -25.17 -3.53 1.98
N GLU A 33 -25.53 -4.62 1.28
CA GLU A 33 -24.57 -5.43 0.52
C GLU A 33 -23.74 -4.56 -0.44
N ARG A 34 -24.40 -3.62 -1.13
CA ARG A 34 -23.72 -2.69 -2.03
C ARG A 34 -22.71 -1.80 -1.30
N ALA A 35 -23.03 -1.31 -0.10
CA ALA A 35 -22.10 -0.52 0.69
C ALA A 35 -20.91 -1.34 1.18
N LEU A 36 -21.12 -2.62 1.55
CA LEU A 36 -20.05 -3.54 1.90
C LEU A 36 -19.11 -3.82 0.71
N GLU A 37 -19.65 -4.05 -0.49
CA GLU A 37 -18.86 -4.22 -1.71
C GLU A 37 -17.97 -3.00 -2.03
N ILE A 38 -18.53 -1.80 -1.87
CA ILE A 38 -17.78 -0.55 -2.07
C ILE A 38 -16.67 -0.45 -1.03
N PHE A 39 -16.96 -0.76 0.23
CA PHE A 39 -15.97 -0.75 1.31
C PHE A 39 -14.84 -1.75 1.05
N GLU A 40 -15.18 -2.98 0.66
CA GLU A 40 -14.20 -4.00 0.30
C GLU A 40 -13.32 -3.52 -0.87
N THR A 41 -13.93 -2.94 -1.89
CA THR A 41 -13.21 -2.38 -3.04
C THR A 41 -12.25 -1.26 -2.63
N ALA A 42 -12.65 -0.36 -1.73
CA ALA A 42 -11.79 0.69 -1.21
C ALA A 42 -10.59 0.11 -0.42
N THR A 43 -10.84 -0.85 0.48
CA THR A 43 -9.76 -1.52 1.23
C THR A 43 -8.81 -2.29 0.31
N ARG A 44 -9.32 -2.89 -0.77
CA ARG A 44 -8.52 -3.60 -1.78
C ARG A 44 -7.65 -2.64 -2.59
N TYR A 45 -8.16 -1.48 -3.00
CA TYR A 45 -7.34 -0.44 -3.61
C TYR A 45 -6.23 0.02 -2.67
N GLN A 46 -6.54 0.27 -1.39
CA GLN A 46 -5.52 0.61 -0.41
C GLN A 46 -4.44 -0.48 -0.25
N MET A 47 -4.81 -1.76 -0.32
CA MET A 47 -3.84 -2.87 -0.34
C MET A 47 -2.96 -2.82 -1.59
N TYR A 48 -3.52 -2.53 -2.77
CA TYR A 48 -2.73 -2.42 -3.99
C TYR A 48 -1.74 -1.26 -3.97
N HIS A 49 -2.14 -0.11 -3.42
CA HIS A 49 -1.21 1.00 -3.17
C HIS A 49 -0.08 0.60 -2.22
N ALA A 50 -0.41 -0.09 -1.12
CA ALA A 50 0.57 -0.59 -0.17
C ALA A 50 1.56 -1.59 -0.82
N LEU A 51 1.07 -2.57 -1.57
CA LEU A 51 1.91 -3.58 -2.24
C LEU A 51 2.78 -2.95 -3.33
N GLY A 52 2.22 -2.03 -4.13
CA GLY A 52 2.97 -1.27 -5.13
C GLY A 52 4.10 -0.46 -4.50
N LEU A 53 3.82 0.25 -3.40
CA LEU A 53 4.82 1.02 -2.67
C LEU A 53 5.89 0.12 -2.02
N ALA A 54 5.51 -1.04 -1.47
CA ALA A 54 6.44 -2.03 -0.94
C ALA A 54 7.39 -2.54 -2.03
N LEU A 55 6.87 -2.83 -3.23
CA LEU A 55 7.69 -3.26 -4.37
C LEU A 55 8.67 -2.16 -4.79
N VAL A 56 8.23 -0.90 -4.89
CA VAL A 56 9.13 0.24 -5.17
C VAL A 56 10.21 0.34 -4.10
N ALA A 57 9.86 0.19 -2.82
CA ALA A 57 10.82 0.22 -1.72
C ALA A 57 11.88 -0.88 -1.84
N VAL A 58 11.47 -2.12 -2.16
CA VAL A 58 12.39 -3.25 -2.38
C VAL A 58 13.31 -3.01 -3.57
N LEU A 59 12.78 -2.50 -4.69
CA LEU A 59 13.58 -2.16 -5.87
C LEU A 59 14.61 -1.05 -5.59
N LEU A 60 14.23 -0.03 -4.81
CA LEU A 60 15.15 1.00 -4.33
C LEU A 60 16.27 0.39 -3.47
N MET A 61 15.95 -0.54 -2.55
CA MET A 61 16.95 -1.23 -1.73
C MET A 61 17.91 -2.08 -2.56
N GLN A 62 17.41 -2.81 -3.55
CA GLN A 62 18.27 -3.59 -4.45
C GLN A 62 19.19 -2.69 -5.29
N GLY A 63 18.67 -1.59 -5.82
CA GLY A 63 19.48 -0.60 -6.56
C GLY A 63 20.57 0.05 -5.69
N GLU A 64 20.25 0.37 -4.43
CA GLU A 64 21.22 0.87 -3.44
C GLU A 64 22.33 -0.15 -3.11
N LEU A 65 22.03 -1.46 -3.16
CA LEU A 65 22.98 -2.54 -2.88
C LEU A 65 23.82 -2.95 -4.11
N MET A 66 23.28 -2.83 -5.33
CA MET A 66 23.92 -3.33 -6.56
C MET A 66 24.78 -2.30 -7.32
N GLN A 67 24.61 -0.99 -7.08
CA GLN A 67 25.38 0.05 -7.79
C GLN A 67 26.08 1.02 -6.83
N ASN A 68 27.32 1.39 -7.17
CA ASN A 68 28.13 2.43 -6.50
C ASN A 68 27.54 3.87 -6.59
N GLY A 69 26.25 4.04 -6.87
CA GLY A 69 25.64 5.35 -7.05
C GLY A 69 24.15 5.28 -7.36
N THR A 70 23.35 5.64 -6.34
CA THR A 70 21.96 6.14 -6.40
C THR A 70 20.95 5.42 -7.31
N ALA A 71 19.92 4.86 -6.68
CA ALA A 71 18.77 4.31 -7.38
C ALA A 71 18.13 5.31 -8.37
N PRO A 72 17.58 4.84 -9.51
CA PRO A 72 17.02 5.71 -10.54
C PRO A 72 15.99 6.71 -9.99
N PRO A 73 16.04 8.00 -10.39
CA PRO A 73 15.14 9.04 -9.87
C PRO A 73 13.65 8.73 -10.08
N TRP A 74 13.32 8.03 -11.17
CA TRP A 74 11.94 7.65 -11.50
C TRP A 74 11.32 6.68 -10.50
N LEU A 75 12.12 5.87 -9.77
CA LEU A 75 11.60 4.99 -8.73
C LEU A 75 11.04 5.78 -7.55
N ASN A 76 11.67 6.90 -7.18
CA ASN A 76 11.12 7.78 -6.16
C ASN A 76 9.78 8.38 -6.63
N GLY A 77 9.71 8.81 -7.90
CA GLY A 77 8.46 9.28 -8.52
C GLY A 77 7.34 8.24 -8.50
N ALA A 78 7.66 6.98 -8.84
CA ALA A 78 6.73 5.86 -8.75
C ALA A 78 6.25 5.64 -7.30
N GLY A 79 7.13 5.74 -6.31
CA GLY A 79 6.77 5.65 -4.90
C GLY A 79 5.77 6.73 -4.48
N TYR A 80 5.98 7.98 -4.90
CA TYR A 80 5.01 9.05 -4.65
C TYR A 80 3.66 8.81 -5.32
N ALA A 81 3.64 8.23 -6.53
CA ALA A 81 2.39 7.91 -7.22
C ALA A 81 1.55 6.84 -6.49
N PHE A 82 2.18 5.90 -5.78
CA PHE A 82 1.46 4.91 -4.96
C PHE A 82 1.04 5.44 -3.57
N MET A 83 1.54 6.61 -3.14
CA MET A 83 1.10 7.24 -1.88
C MET A 83 -0.10 8.19 -2.04
N ALA A 84 -0.37 8.65 -3.26
CA ALA A 84 -1.57 9.40 -3.60
C ALA A 84 -2.77 8.46 -3.78
#